data_AF-A0A955K8C9-F1
#
_entry.id   AF-A0A955K8C9-F1
#
_cell.length_a   1.000
_cell.length_b   1.000
_cell.length_c   1.000
_cell.angle_alpha   90.00
_cell.angle_beta   90.00
_cell.angle_gamma   90.00
#
_symmetry.space_group_name_H-M   'P 1'
#
loop_
_entity.id
_entity.type
_entity.pdbx_description
1 polymer ?
#
loop_
_entity_poly.entity_id
_entity_poly.type
_entity_poly.pdbx_seq_one_letter_code
_entity_poly.pdbx_strand_id
1 'polypeptide(L)'
;MINHKGFSAVIVLLSILVLTAIGFTGYYVWNTQQEDDQLNAANQQSATLVSQEPTNTNNSPVDTQKYLVINEWGVKIPTPDADKATYTYYKSPSGTEYQGLIDIEFDSYVTLLAKNDVLTDKNCSNLGVVMYRSTEKPKDEAWTYKKVGNYYFTVTGSPSICSENAQDEDLRKSLISVFMPENVILAQ
;
A
#
# COMPACT_ATOMS: atom_id res chain seq x y z
N MET A 1 -56.20 26.27 30.57
CA MET A 1 -55.05 25.35 30.75
C MET A 1 -54.99 24.44 29.54
N ILE A 2 -54.02 24.67 28.63
CA ILE A 2 -53.95 24.00 27.33
C ILE A 2 -53.09 22.74 27.49
N ASN A 3 -53.62 21.57 27.10
CA ASN A 3 -53.02 20.26 27.30
C ASN A 3 -51.93 19.97 26.24
N HIS A 4 -50.65 19.99 26.62
CA HIS A 4 -49.49 19.68 25.75
C HIS A 4 -49.13 18.19 25.69
N LYS A 5 -50.11 17.27 25.58
CA LYS A 5 -49.84 15.82 25.63
C LYS A 5 -49.37 15.19 24.31
N GLY A 6 -49.41 15.91 23.18
CA GLY A 6 -49.04 15.38 21.86
C GLY A 6 -47.59 15.60 21.43
N PHE A 7 -46.96 16.70 21.85
CA PHE A 7 -45.64 17.10 21.35
C PHE A 7 -44.50 16.24 21.93
N SER A 8 -44.65 15.75 23.17
CA SER A 8 -43.65 14.92 23.84
C SER A 8 -43.53 13.53 23.22
N ALA A 9 -44.65 12.92 22.80
CA ALA A 9 -44.62 11.60 22.17
C ALA A 9 -43.89 11.62 20.82
N VAL A 10 -44.06 12.68 20.03
CA VAL A 10 -43.39 12.83 18.72
C VAL A 10 -41.88 12.98 18.89
N ILE A 11 -41.43 13.79 19.86
CA ILE A 11 -39.99 13.98 20.11
C ILE A 11 -39.34 12.66 20.55
N VAL A 12 -39.96 11.92 21.48
CA VAL A 12 -39.41 10.64 21.95
C VAL A 12 -39.32 9.62 20.82
N LEU A 13 -40.34 9.55 19.95
CA LEU A 13 -40.32 8.66 18.79
C LEU A 13 -39.19 9.01 17.80
N LEU A 14 -38.97 10.30 17.56
CA LEU A 14 -37.91 10.79 16.66
C LEU A 14 -36.51 10.51 17.23
N SER A 15 -36.32 10.70 18.53
CA SER A 15 -35.05 10.37 19.20
C SER A 15 -34.72 8.87 19.13
N ILE A 16 -35.71 7.99 19.32
CA ILE A 16 -35.50 6.54 19.19
C ILE A 16 -35.08 6.19 17.77
N LEU A 17 -35.72 6.77 16.76
CA LEU A 17 -35.42 6.51 15.35
C LEU A 17 -33.97 6.90 14.99
N VAL A 18 -33.52 8.06 15.46
CA VAL A 18 -32.13 8.52 15.25
C VAL A 18 -31.12 7.59 15.95
N LEU A 19 -31.39 7.18 17.19
CA LEU A 19 -30.51 6.27 17.93
C LEU A 19 -30.43 4.89 17.25
N THR A 20 -31.55 4.36 16.72
CA THR A 20 -31.54 3.09 15.99
C THR A 20 -30.75 3.17 14.69
N ALA A 21 -30.83 4.29 13.96
CA ALA A 21 -30.08 4.47 12.72
C ALA A 21 -28.56 4.49 12.99
N ILE A 22 -28.12 5.23 14.01
CA ILE A 22 -26.69 5.31 14.40
C ILE A 22 -26.19 3.96 14.94
N GLY A 23 -27.00 3.28 15.76
CA GLY A 23 -26.65 1.96 16.27
C GLY A 23 -26.51 0.91 15.17
N PHE A 24 -27.40 0.90 14.18
CA PHE A 24 -27.34 -0.01 13.06
C PHE A 24 -26.14 0.25 12.15
N THR A 25 -25.84 1.51 11.82
CA THR A 25 -24.69 1.83 10.98
C THR A 25 -23.37 1.52 11.67
N GLY A 26 -23.26 1.82 12.97
CA GLY A 26 -22.08 1.47 13.77
C GLY A 26 -21.89 -0.04 13.90
N TYR A 27 -22.97 -0.79 14.16
CA TYR A 27 -22.93 -2.25 14.23
C TYR A 27 -22.56 -2.89 12.89
N TYR A 28 -23.13 -2.40 11.79
CA TYR A 28 -22.85 -2.93 10.45
C TYR A 28 -21.37 -2.77 10.07
N VAL A 29 -20.77 -1.61 10.35
CA VAL A 29 -19.35 -1.36 10.09
C VAL A 29 -18.47 -2.24 10.99
N TRP A 30 -18.78 -2.37 12.28
CA TRP A 30 -18.01 -3.21 13.19
C TRP A 30 -18.09 -4.70 12.83
N ASN A 31 -19.27 -5.20 12.45
CA ASN A 31 -19.44 -6.60 12.06
C ASN A 31 -18.72 -6.94 10.74
N THR A 32 -18.57 -5.96 9.84
CA THR A 32 -17.84 -6.16 8.56
C THR A 32 -16.33 -6.29 8.76
N GLN A 33 -15.75 -5.76 9.85
CA GLN A 33 -14.31 -5.89 10.13
C GLN A 33 -13.92 -7.20 10.84
N GLN A 34 -14.84 -7.88 11.51
CA GLN A 34 -14.52 -9.12 12.24
C GLN A 34 -14.38 -10.37 11.36
N GLU A 35 -14.78 -10.33 10.09
CA GLU A 35 -14.61 -11.46 9.17
C GLU A 35 -13.19 -11.56 8.58
N ASP A 36 -12.36 -10.50 8.69
CA ASP A 36 -10.99 -10.47 8.16
C ASP A 36 -9.90 -10.85 9.18
N ASP A 37 -10.21 -10.86 10.48
CA ASP A 37 -9.21 -11.08 11.56
C ASP A 37 -8.89 -12.56 11.86
N GLN A 38 -9.52 -13.54 11.18
CA GLN A 38 -9.33 -14.98 11.44
C GLN A 38 -8.38 -15.73 10.47
N LEU A 39 -7.57 -15.04 9.66
CA LEU A 39 -6.64 -15.71 8.71
C LEU A 39 -5.14 -15.50 8.97
N ASN A 40 -4.73 -14.69 9.96
CA ASN A 40 -3.31 -14.33 10.14
C ASN A 40 -2.62 -14.90 11.40
N ALA A 41 -3.20 -15.92 12.05
CA ALA A 41 -2.63 -16.52 13.27
C ALA A 41 -1.88 -17.85 13.07
N ALA A 42 -1.46 -18.22 11.85
CA ALA A 42 -0.70 -19.44 11.63
C ALA A 42 0.35 -19.29 10.52
N ASN A 43 1.54 -18.78 10.86
CA ASN A 43 2.83 -19.29 10.40
C ASN A 43 3.99 -18.45 10.99
N GLN A 44 4.21 -18.62 12.29
CA GLN A 44 5.58 -18.55 12.82
C GLN A 44 6.16 -19.96 12.71
N GLN A 45 7.03 -20.19 11.73
CA GLN A 45 8.01 -21.26 11.83
C GLN A 45 9.32 -20.84 11.17
N SER A 46 10.30 -20.59 12.01
CA SER A 46 11.70 -20.42 11.65
C SER A 46 12.20 -21.62 10.85
N ALA A 47 12.90 -21.35 9.75
CA ALA A 47 13.80 -22.30 9.10
C ALA A 47 15.17 -21.65 8.93
N THR A 48 16.07 -21.98 9.86
CA THR A 48 17.52 -21.96 9.66
C THR A 48 17.89 -23.08 8.71
N LEU A 49 18.70 -22.82 7.67
CA LEU A 49 19.72 -23.71 7.07
C LEU A 49 20.48 -22.92 5.98
N VAL A 50 21.71 -22.49 6.25
CA VAL A 50 23.00 -23.10 5.85
C VAL A 50 23.64 -22.39 4.66
N SER A 51 24.77 -21.75 5.00
CA SER A 51 25.83 -21.23 4.15
C SER A 51 26.34 -22.26 3.15
N GLN A 52 26.44 -21.85 1.88
CA GLN A 52 27.41 -22.40 0.94
C GLN A 52 28.08 -21.26 0.19
N GLU A 53 29.37 -21.07 0.46
CA GLU A 53 30.33 -20.35 -0.37
C GLU A 53 30.67 -21.18 -1.62
N PRO A 54 31.01 -20.54 -2.75
CA PRO A 54 32.41 -20.67 -3.20
C PRO A 54 33.01 -19.36 -3.78
N THR A 55 34.08 -18.90 -3.12
CA THR A 55 35.42 -18.53 -3.65
C THR A 55 35.58 -17.72 -4.96
N ASN A 56 36.06 -16.49 -4.77
CA ASN A 56 36.95 -15.61 -5.59
C ASN A 56 36.61 -15.25 -7.05
N THR A 57 36.43 -13.95 -7.33
CA THR A 57 37.45 -13.05 -7.94
C THR A 57 36.87 -11.65 -8.24
N ASN A 58 37.69 -10.62 -7.96
CA ASN A 58 37.62 -9.19 -8.31
C ASN A 58 36.88 -8.22 -7.38
N ASN A 59 37.70 -7.46 -6.64
CA ASN A 59 37.41 -6.20 -5.99
C ASN A 59 36.95 -5.15 -7.02
N SER A 60 35.64 -4.93 -7.06
CA SER A 60 35.05 -3.58 -7.16
C SER A 60 34.25 -3.39 -5.87
N PRO A 61 34.01 -2.15 -5.39
CA PRO A 61 33.18 -1.97 -4.20
C PRO A 61 31.83 -2.62 -4.50
N VAL A 62 31.57 -3.75 -3.84
CA VAL A 62 30.29 -4.46 -3.93
C VAL A 62 29.31 -3.57 -3.20
N ASP A 63 28.76 -2.61 -3.93
CA ASP A 63 27.53 -1.98 -3.52
C ASP A 63 26.54 -3.12 -3.39
N THR A 64 26.23 -3.47 -2.14
CA THR A 64 25.41 -4.62 -1.81
C THR A 64 24.00 -4.22 -2.21
N GLN A 65 23.68 -4.44 -3.49
CA GLN A 65 22.42 -4.03 -4.08
C GLN A 65 21.29 -4.70 -3.30
N LYS A 66 20.62 -3.91 -2.45
CA LYS A 66 19.46 -4.36 -1.71
C LYS A 66 18.24 -4.32 -2.61
N TYR A 67 17.25 -5.15 -2.28
CA TYR A 67 16.03 -5.30 -3.05
C TYR A 67 14.80 -5.24 -2.15
N LEU A 68 13.78 -4.52 -2.59
CA LEU A 68 12.42 -4.66 -2.09
C LEU A 68 11.73 -5.77 -2.88
N VAL A 69 11.35 -6.86 -2.21
CA VAL A 69 10.69 -8.01 -2.83
C VAL A 69 9.18 -7.88 -2.62
N ILE A 70 8.41 -7.92 -3.70
CA ILE A 70 6.93 -7.94 -3.67
C ILE A 70 6.51 -9.39 -3.94
N ASN A 71 6.23 -10.13 -2.87
CA ASN A 71 6.04 -11.58 -2.92
C ASN A 71 4.80 -11.98 -3.74
N GLU A 72 3.71 -11.23 -3.62
CA GLU A 72 2.43 -11.45 -4.31
C GLU A 72 2.56 -11.33 -5.84
N TRP A 73 3.61 -10.67 -6.29
CA TRP A 73 3.91 -10.43 -7.70
C TRP A 73 5.07 -11.28 -8.22
N GLY A 74 5.86 -11.89 -7.34
CA GLY A 74 7.09 -12.59 -7.74
C GLY A 74 8.09 -11.65 -8.40
N VAL A 75 8.16 -10.39 -7.94
CA VAL A 75 9.10 -9.39 -8.45
C VAL A 75 9.93 -8.80 -7.34
N LYS A 76 11.07 -8.22 -7.72
CA LYS A 76 11.94 -7.45 -6.84
C LYS A 76 12.33 -6.14 -7.52
N ILE A 77 12.56 -5.12 -6.72
CA ILE A 77 12.93 -3.77 -7.15
C ILE A 77 14.23 -3.41 -6.44
N PRO A 78 15.31 -3.04 -7.15
CA PRO A 78 16.55 -2.58 -6.53
C PRO A 78 16.26 -1.32 -5.73
N THR A 79 16.65 -1.30 -4.45
CA THR A 79 16.43 -0.13 -3.59
C THR A 79 17.57 -0.05 -2.57
N PRO A 80 18.40 1.00 -2.58
CA PRO A 80 19.57 1.09 -1.69
C PRO A 80 19.17 1.11 -0.20
N ASP A 81 17.99 1.63 0.09
CA ASP A 81 17.38 1.69 1.43
C ASP A 81 16.23 0.68 1.59
N ALA A 82 16.28 -0.48 0.92
CA ALA A 82 15.18 -1.48 0.99
C ALA A 82 14.87 -1.92 2.43
N ASP A 83 15.87 -1.91 3.32
CA ASP A 83 15.72 -2.21 4.74
C ASP A 83 14.87 -1.18 5.51
N LYS A 84 14.71 0.03 4.96
CA LYS A 84 13.91 1.13 5.53
C LYS A 84 12.52 1.26 4.91
N ALA A 85 12.23 0.48 3.88
CA ALA A 85 10.93 0.48 3.20
C ALA A 85 10.12 -0.77 3.47
N THR A 86 8.80 -0.62 3.42
CA THR A 86 7.83 -1.71 3.36
C THR A 86 6.78 -1.37 2.31
N TYR A 87 5.90 -2.31 2.02
CA TYR A 87 4.78 -2.07 1.13
C TYR A 87 3.49 -2.61 1.74
N THR A 88 2.37 -2.03 1.32
CA THR A 88 1.05 -2.64 1.52
C THR A 88 0.52 -3.10 0.17
N TYR A 89 0.08 -4.35 0.10
CA TYR A 89 -0.50 -4.94 -1.08
C TYR A 89 -2.02 -4.86 -1.05
N TYR A 90 -2.61 -4.49 -2.19
CA TYR A 90 -4.04 -4.46 -2.40
C TYR A 90 -4.39 -5.20 -3.67
N LYS A 91 -5.36 -6.12 -3.57
CA LYS A 91 -5.93 -6.82 -4.72
C LYS A 91 -7.20 -6.09 -5.16
N SER A 92 -7.30 -5.77 -6.44
CA SER A 92 -8.52 -5.18 -6.98
C SER A 92 -9.52 -6.30 -7.32
N PRO A 93 -10.76 -6.28 -6.79
CA PRO A 93 -11.77 -7.28 -7.11
C PRO A 93 -12.31 -7.16 -8.55
N SER A 94 -12.24 -5.98 -9.17
CA SER A 94 -12.63 -5.73 -10.57
C SER A 94 -12.21 -4.32 -10.99
N GLY A 95 -11.44 -4.24 -12.08
CA GLY A 95 -10.64 -3.08 -12.48
C GLY A 95 -11.42 -1.83 -12.82
N THR A 96 -11.24 -0.80 -12.00
CA THR A 96 -11.13 0.63 -12.33
C THR A 96 -11.23 1.37 -11.00
N GLU A 97 -10.10 1.73 -10.39
CA GLU A 97 -10.15 2.69 -9.28
C GLU A 97 -10.18 4.09 -9.88
N TYR A 98 -11.27 4.80 -9.65
CA TYR A 98 -11.44 6.17 -10.12
C TYR A 98 -10.65 7.13 -9.22
N GLN A 99 -9.35 7.23 -9.44
CA GLN A 99 -8.51 8.26 -8.83
C GLN A 99 -8.64 9.56 -9.65
N GLY A 100 -9.86 10.12 -9.65
CA GLY A 100 -10.18 11.49 -10.02
C GLY A 100 -10.02 11.91 -11.49
N LEU A 101 -9.22 11.24 -12.33
CA LEU A 101 -8.94 11.68 -13.70
C LEU A 101 -8.65 10.56 -14.72
N ILE A 102 -8.54 9.28 -14.32
CA ILE A 102 -7.94 8.23 -15.17
C ILE A 102 -8.57 6.85 -14.93
N ASP A 103 -8.98 6.18 -16.01
CA ASP A 103 -9.44 4.79 -16.00
C ASP A 103 -8.23 3.84 -16.10
N ILE A 104 -7.68 3.45 -14.96
CA ILE A 104 -6.64 2.41 -14.91
C ILE A 104 -7.30 1.08 -14.53
N GLU A 105 -7.35 0.16 -15.50
CA GLU A 105 -7.69 -1.24 -15.22
C GLU A 105 -6.44 -1.95 -14.71
N PHE A 106 -6.47 -2.33 -13.43
CA PHE A 106 -5.38 -3.05 -12.77
C PHE A 106 -5.91 -4.23 -11.96
N ASP A 107 -5.08 -5.26 -11.83
CA ASP A 107 -5.38 -6.47 -11.05
C ASP A 107 -5.07 -6.26 -9.56
N SER A 108 -4.06 -5.43 -9.29
CA SER A 108 -3.55 -5.17 -7.94
C SER A 108 -2.61 -3.98 -7.94
N TYR A 109 -2.40 -3.38 -6.77
CA TYR A 109 -1.41 -2.33 -6.56
C TYR A 109 -0.69 -2.52 -5.24
N VAL A 110 0.46 -1.85 -5.12
CA VAL A 110 1.20 -1.72 -3.87
C VAL A 110 1.45 -0.25 -3.58
N THR A 111 1.37 0.12 -2.30
CA THR A 111 1.79 1.45 -1.83
C THR A 111 3.11 1.32 -1.10
N LEU A 112 4.08 2.17 -1.45
CA LEU A 112 5.37 2.19 -0.78
C LEU A 112 5.30 3.01 0.51
N LEU A 113 5.85 2.44 1.59
CA LEU A 113 5.82 3.01 2.93
C LEU A 113 7.22 3.02 3.53
N ALA A 114 7.53 4.01 4.37
CA ALA A 114 8.67 3.93 5.28
C ALA A 114 8.32 2.98 6.44
N LYS A 115 9.28 2.21 6.95
CA LYS A 115 9.07 1.38 8.12
C LYS A 115 8.93 2.21 9.40
N ASN A 116 8.23 1.66 10.39
CA ASN A 116 7.95 2.33 11.67
C ASN A 116 9.20 2.62 12.54
N ASP A 117 10.31 1.90 12.31
CA ASP A 117 11.59 2.10 12.99
C ASP A 117 12.46 3.17 12.33
N VAL A 118 12.06 3.67 11.16
CA VAL A 118 12.63 4.86 10.55
C VAL A 118 12.09 6.08 11.30
N LEU A 119 13.00 6.88 11.84
CA LEU A 119 12.69 8.15 12.51
C LEU A 119 12.25 9.19 11.47
N THR A 120 11.03 9.06 10.95
CA THR A 120 10.37 10.09 10.16
C THR A 120 9.19 10.65 10.94
N ASP A 121 8.72 11.85 10.60
CA ASP A 121 7.41 12.31 11.06
C ASP A 121 6.34 11.22 10.75
N LYS A 122 5.34 11.07 11.62
CA LYS A 122 4.21 10.14 11.39
C LYS A 122 3.48 10.45 10.09
N ASN A 123 3.55 11.70 9.63
CA ASN A 123 3.00 12.12 8.34
C ASN A 123 3.81 11.62 7.13
N CYS A 124 5.03 11.08 7.34
CA CYS A 124 5.93 10.55 6.30
C CYS A 124 5.88 9.04 6.10
N SER A 125 5.05 8.31 6.86
CA SER A 125 5.01 6.86 6.72
C SER A 125 4.52 6.44 5.32
N ASN A 126 3.68 7.26 4.68
CA ASN A 126 3.27 7.08 3.29
C ASN A 126 4.11 7.95 2.36
N LEU A 127 4.87 7.32 1.45
CA LEU A 127 5.74 8.02 0.53
C LEU A 127 5.00 8.62 -0.68
N GLY A 128 3.68 8.37 -0.79
CA GLY A 128 2.82 8.95 -1.82
C GLY A 128 3.01 8.32 -3.21
N VAL A 129 3.64 7.15 -3.28
CA VAL A 129 3.89 6.45 -4.53
C VAL A 129 3.19 5.10 -4.53
N VAL A 130 2.48 4.84 -5.63
CA VAL A 130 1.70 3.63 -5.85
C VAL A 130 2.16 2.97 -7.14
N MET A 131 2.47 1.68 -7.08
CA MET A 131 2.75 0.88 -8.26
C MET A 131 1.55 -0.02 -8.54
N TYR A 132 1.13 -0.10 -9.80
CA TYR A 132 0.05 -0.96 -10.25
C TYR A 132 0.59 -2.08 -11.10
N ARG A 133 -0.11 -3.21 -11.10
CA ARG A 133 0.12 -4.36 -11.98
C ARG A 133 -1.17 -4.66 -12.75
N SER A 134 -1.05 -4.84 -14.06
CA SER A 134 -2.15 -5.22 -14.95
C SER A 134 -1.72 -6.27 -15.96
N THR A 135 -2.62 -7.17 -16.37
CA THR A 135 -2.41 -8.04 -17.54
C THR A 135 -2.54 -7.28 -18.86
N GLU A 136 -3.20 -6.13 -18.84
CA GLU A 136 -3.42 -5.30 -20.02
C GLU A 136 -2.40 -4.16 -20.10
N LYS A 137 -2.07 -3.77 -21.33
CA LYS A 137 -1.23 -2.60 -21.56
C LYS A 137 -2.04 -1.34 -21.19
N PRO A 138 -1.47 -0.37 -20.45
CA PRO A 138 -2.12 0.92 -20.22
C PRO A 138 -2.59 1.57 -21.53
N LYS A 139 -3.83 2.03 -21.57
CA LYS A 139 -4.47 2.63 -22.76
C LYS A 139 -3.91 4.01 -23.10
N ASP A 140 -3.47 4.74 -22.08
CA ASP A 140 -2.90 6.09 -22.22
C ASP A 140 -1.36 6.00 -22.38
N GLU A 141 -0.86 6.51 -23.51
CA GLU A 141 0.57 6.49 -23.86
C GLU A 141 1.41 7.46 -23.02
N ALA A 142 0.80 8.38 -22.27
CA ALA A 142 1.51 9.28 -21.37
C ALA A 142 2.15 8.55 -20.18
N TRP A 143 1.73 7.32 -19.90
CA TRP A 143 2.23 6.53 -18.78
C TRP A 143 3.53 5.81 -19.11
N THR A 144 4.50 5.93 -18.22
CA THR A 144 5.65 5.04 -18.18
C THR A 144 5.22 3.68 -17.65
N TYR A 145 5.53 2.63 -18.42
CA TYR A 145 5.27 1.26 -18.02
C TYR A 145 6.43 0.33 -18.40
N LYS A 146 6.53 -0.77 -17.67
CA LYS A 146 7.42 -1.88 -18.02
C LYS A 146 6.63 -3.18 -18.08
N LYS A 147 6.87 -3.97 -19.13
CA LYS A 147 6.37 -5.35 -19.19
C LYS A 147 7.37 -6.29 -18.54
N VAL A 148 6.92 -7.10 -17.57
CA VAL A 148 7.72 -8.15 -16.93
C VAL A 148 6.88 -9.42 -16.88
N GLY A 149 7.31 -10.46 -17.60
CA GLY A 149 6.49 -11.65 -17.81
C GLY A 149 5.18 -11.32 -18.55
N ASN A 150 4.06 -11.71 -17.95
CA ASN A 150 2.71 -11.49 -18.50
C ASN A 150 2.05 -10.20 -18.02
N TYR A 151 2.74 -9.40 -17.21
CA TYR A 151 2.16 -8.21 -16.58
C TYR A 151 2.85 -6.92 -17.02
N TYR A 152 2.09 -5.84 -16.98
CA TYR A 152 2.51 -4.46 -17.14
C TYR A 152 2.51 -3.78 -15.77
N PHE A 153 3.60 -3.09 -15.47
CA PHE A 153 3.78 -2.33 -14.24
C PHE A 153 3.79 -0.85 -14.55
N THR A 154 3.03 -0.07 -13.81
CA THR A 154 3.01 1.40 -13.87
C THR A 154 3.22 1.97 -12.49
N VAL A 155 3.80 3.16 -12.41
CA VAL A 155 3.97 3.89 -11.15
C VAL A 155 3.25 5.22 -11.27
N THR A 156 2.56 5.59 -10.21
CA THR A 156 1.76 6.81 -10.12
C THR A 156 1.92 7.42 -8.74
N GLY A 157 1.38 8.62 -8.58
CA GLY A 157 1.39 9.36 -7.33
C GLY A 157 2.35 10.53 -7.42
N SER A 158 2.06 11.52 -6.60
CA SER A 158 2.98 12.62 -6.37
C SER A 158 3.56 12.40 -4.98
N PRO A 159 4.90 12.41 -4.82
CA PRO A 159 5.50 12.44 -3.51
C PRO A 159 4.96 13.67 -2.76
N SER A 160 3.99 13.48 -1.87
CA SER A 160 3.51 14.58 -1.02
C SER A 160 4.64 14.98 -0.09
N ILE A 161 4.95 16.28 0.00
CA ILE A 161 5.99 16.81 0.90
C ILE A 161 5.63 16.29 2.29
N CYS A 162 6.48 15.43 2.83
CA CYS A 162 6.13 14.69 4.01
C CYS A 162 6.69 15.35 5.28
N SER A 163 7.73 16.17 5.14
CA SER A 163 8.40 16.85 6.26
C SER A 163 9.14 18.11 5.81
N GLU A 164 9.30 19.07 6.72
CA GLU A 164 10.25 20.18 6.56
C GLU A 164 11.69 19.76 6.88
N ASN A 165 11.91 18.54 7.40
CA ASN A 165 13.23 17.98 7.70
C ASN A 165 13.91 17.47 6.42
N ALA A 166 15.09 18.00 6.14
CA ALA A 166 15.91 17.59 5.00
C ALA A 166 16.26 16.09 4.99
N GLN A 167 16.45 15.46 6.15
CA GLN A 167 16.79 14.04 6.24
C GLN A 167 15.63 13.13 5.81
N ASP A 168 14.40 13.48 6.23
CA ASP A 168 13.19 12.74 5.85
C ASP A 168 12.95 12.86 4.34
N GLU A 169 13.18 14.07 3.80
CA GLU A 169 13.06 14.35 2.37
C GLU A 169 14.12 13.62 1.53
N ASP A 170 15.36 13.53 2.01
CA ASP A 170 16.42 12.79 1.33
C ASP A 170 16.15 11.29 1.34
N LEU A 171 15.67 10.73 2.45
CA LEU A 171 15.25 9.34 2.53
C LEU A 171 14.08 9.06 1.58
N ARG A 172 13.06 9.92 1.58
CA ARG A 172 11.92 9.82 0.67
C ARG A 172 12.40 9.80 -0.78
N LYS A 173 13.25 10.75 -1.17
CA LYS A 173 13.80 10.81 -2.54
C LYS A 173 14.59 9.55 -2.89
N SER A 174 15.44 9.06 -1.98
CA SER A 174 16.19 7.83 -2.18
C SER A 174 15.26 6.65 -2.47
N LEU A 175 14.24 6.43 -1.63
CA LEU A 175 13.27 5.34 -1.76
C LEU A 175 12.43 5.43 -3.03
N ILE A 176 12.01 6.63 -3.41
CA ILE A 176 11.17 6.85 -4.60
C ILE A 176 11.99 6.81 -5.89
N SER A 177 13.23 7.30 -5.89
CA SER A 177 14.05 7.44 -7.11
C SER A 177 14.25 6.12 -7.87
N VAL A 178 14.21 5.02 -7.14
CA VAL A 178 14.38 3.66 -7.65
C VAL A 178 13.07 2.91 -7.82
N PHE A 179 11.98 3.41 -7.26
CA PHE A 179 10.65 2.81 -7.32
C PHE A 179 9.94 3.21 -8.61
N MET A 180 10.52 2.78 -9.73
CA MET A 180 10.06 3.08 -11.08
C MET A 180 9.79 1.79 -11.85
N PRO A 181 8.87 1.79 -12.85
CA PRO A 181 8.54 0.60 -13.62
C PRO A 181 9.77 -0.08 -14.24
N GLU A 182 10.73 0.70 -14.75
CA GLU A 182 11.96 0.23 -15.39
C GLU A 182 12.83 -0.65 -14.48
N ASN A 183 12.72 -0.50 -13.16
CA ASN A 183 13.52 -1.20 -12.18
C ASN A 183 12.90 -2.53 -11.72
N VAL A 184 11.65 -2.80 -12.08
CA VAL A 184 10.96 -4.05 -11.73
C VAL A 184 11.60 -5.24 -12.47
N ILE A 185 12.01 -6.27 -11.74
CA ILE A 185 12.57 -7.52 -12.29
C ILE A 185 11.95 -8.74 -11.59
N LEU A 186 11.96 -9.91 -12.24
CA LEU A 186 11.46 -11.14 -11.63
C LEU A 186 12.29 -11.53 -10.39
N ALA A 187 11.60 -11.95 -9.33
CA ALA A 187 12.21 -12.64 -8.21
C ALA A 187 12.43 -14.11 -8.65
N GLN A 188 13.68 -14.56 -8.62
CA GLN A 188 14.08 -15.93 -8.92
C GLN A 188 14.13 -16.75 -7.64
#